data_AF-A0A9D2FFS5-F1
#
_entry.id   AF-A0A9D2FFS5-F1
#
_cell.length_a   1.000
_cell.length_b   1.000
_cell.length_c   1.000
_cell.angle_alpha   90.00
_cell.angle_beta   90.00
_cell.angle_gamma   90.00
#
_symmetry.space_group_name_H-M   'P 1'
#
loop_
_entity.id
_entity.type
_entity.pdbx_description
1 polymer ?
#
loop_
_entity_poly.entity_id
_entity_poly.type
_entity_poly.pdbx_seq_one_letter_code
_entity_poly.pdbx_strand_id
1 'polypeptide(L)'
;MGKKLVIDTMFCDLRKMQESTLAQYDSIRISAMIVMTNARARELMSRYPFEMDCMHTLDLDDETTLNTLNGKTLFTGRNTPNGRQYLVVNGMMTITPDAGDALRQYMGMMINGMVYCPDSLATVLASKAAVNGKVETYPDGAVVLRSNAVLDRAFALRAEPGRLYWAAKRLIAVDSALDGEELAARGVRFAAREAYLAESLAESLAPLFDPDTQLTILPDGVTVEQDDLTLNGTALRRLGDSLVVLGDLRLTEDCAEALSNLEYLQVEGDIYLPESLADALDAVTETLFDGEVHYLAGKPLYGKMELTVDQSLLDAFPDGLTLVDCKSVTLAASLTSAAVLEHLAFYDCKDITCPAALESAVRAVSTGVGGVTLSDAPEEAGASGDDAGTQRIDAMSYVL
;
A
#
# COMPACT_ATOMS: atom_id res chain seq x y z
N MET A 1 -5.09 -24.45 41.51
CA MET A 1 -5.10 -24.03 40.10
C MET A 1 -3.96 -23.05 39.97
N GLY A 2 -3.00 -23.32 39.08
CA GLY A 2 -1.78 -22.52 38.99
C GLY A 2 -2.04 -21.15 38.36
N LYS A 3 -1.34 -20.10 38.81
CA LYS A 3 -1.58 -18.74 38.32
C LYS A 3 -0.85 -18.59 36.98
N LYS A 4 -1.56 -18.21 35.91
CA LYS A 4 -1.01 -18.04 34.56
C LYS A 4 -0.93 -16.55 34.22
N LEU A 5 0.10 -16.12 33.52
CA LEU A 5 0.22 -14.77 32.95
C LEU A 5 0.26 -14.87 31.43
N VAL A 6 -0.65 -14.18 30.75
CA VAL A 6 -0.68 -14.08 29.28
C VAL A 6 -0.55 -12.61 28.92
N ILE A 7 0.46 -12.26 28.14
CA ILE A 7 0.75 -10.90 27.69
C ILE A 7 0.66 -10.87 26.17
N ASP A 8 -0.35 -10.19 25.65
CA ASP A 8 -0.54 -9.93 24.23
C ASP A 8 -0.32 -8.41 24.02
N THR A 9 0.80 -8.04 23.39
CA THR A 9 1.19 -6.62 23.25
C THR A 9 2.00 -6.35 21.99
N MET A 10 2.01 -5.12 21.46
CA MET A 10 2.96 -4.80 20.37
C MET A 10 4.40 -4.73 20.89
N PHE A 11 4.61 -4.09 22.04
CA PHE A 11 5.94 -3.93 22.65
C PHE A 11 5.94 -4.51 24.07
N CYS A 12 6.85 -5.43 24.36
CA CYS A 12 7.05 -5.98 25.71
C CYS A 12 8.46 -5.65 26.21
N ASP A 13 8.57 -4.88 27.29
CA ASP A 13 9.85 -4.57 27.92
C ASP A 13 10.08 -5.50 29.12
N LEU A 14 11.07 -6.37 28.97
CA LEU A 14 11.45 -7.37 29.96
C LEU A 14 12.64 -6.94 30.81
N ARG A 15 13.29 -5.81 30.49
CA ARG A 15 14.56 -5.40 31.12
C ARG A 15 14.43 -5.11 32.60
N LYS A 16 13.22 -4.75 33.07
CA LYS A 16 12.93 -4.35 34.46
C LYS A 16 12.18 -5.41 35.29
N MET A 17 11.95 -6.60 34.74
CA MET A 17 11.22 -7.68 35.41
C MET A 17 11.83 -8.05 36.77
N GLN A 18 10.99 -8.35 37.75
CA GLN A 18 11.44 -8.72 39.09
C GLN A 18 11.15 -10.18 39.38
N GLU A 19 12.11 -10.86 40.01
CA GLU A 19 11.97 -12.27 40.37
C GLU A 19 10.75 -12.54 41.26
N SER A 20 10.45 -11.61 42.18
CA SER A 20 9.25 -11.66 43.04
C SER A 20 7.92 -11.60 42.29
N THR A 21 7.91 -11.00 41.09
CA THR A 21 6.74 -10.96 40.21
C THR A 21 6.61 -12.28 39.46
N LEU A 22 7.72 -12.79 38.91
CA LEU A 22 7.75 -14.03 38.12
C LEU A 22 7.40 -15.26 38.95
N ALA A 23 7.90 -15.34 40.20
CA ALA A 23 7.67 -16.46 41.10
C ALA A 23 6.21 -16.68 41.51
N GLN A 24 5.31 -15.75 41.17
CA GLN A 24 3.87 -15.88 41.42
C GLN A 24 3.13 -16.66 40.34
N TYR A 25 3.78 -16.97 39.20
CA TYR A 25 3.14 -17.59 38.05
C TYR A 25 3.76 -18.95 37.73
N ASP A 26 2.91 -19.91 37.43
CA ASP A 26 3.30 -21.26 37.00
C ASP A 26 3.52 -21.35 35.48
N SER A 27 3.07 -20.35 34.73
CA SER A 27 3.27 -20.20 33.28
C SER A 27 3.17 -18.73 32.89
N ILE A 28 4.09 -18.29 32.03
CA ILE A 28 4.14 -16.92 31.49
C ILE A 28 4.21 -17.02 29.97
N ARG A 29 3.15 -16.59 29.28
CA ARG A 29 3.11 -16.57 27.81
C ARG A 29 3.16 -15.14 27.30
N ILE A 30 4.06 -14.86 26.38
CA ILE A 30 4.22 -13.55 25.74
C ILE A 30 4.00 -13.72 24.23
N SER A 31 3.02 -13.00 23.69
CA SER A 31 2.87 -12.76 22.26
C SER A 31 3.15 -11.28 22.01
N ALA A 32 4.23 -10.96 21.28
CA ALA A 32 4.56 -9.57 20.97
C ALA A 32 5.27 -9.33 19.65
N MET A 33 5.09 -8.15 19.06
CA MET A 33 5.88 -7.79 17.86
C MET A 33 7.35 -7.60 18.21
N ILE A 34 7.64 -6.82 19.26
CA ILE A 34 9.00 -6.59 19.74
C ILE A 34 9.09 -6.87 21.24
N VAL A 35 10.09 -7.65 21.62
CA VAL A 35 10.48 -7.88 23.02
C VAL A 35 11.83 -7.23 23.29
N MET A 36 11.89 -6.30 24.25
CA MET A 36 13.12 -5.67 24.69
C MET A 36 13.70 -6.47 25.85
N THR A 37 14.94 -6.92 25.72
CA THR A 37 15.62 -7.76 26.72
C THR A 37 17.00 -7.21 27.06
N ASN A 38 17.60 -7.75 28.11
CA ASN A 38 18.99 -7.53 28.50
C ASN A 38 19.54 -8.84 29.08
N ALA A 39 20.82 -8.88 29.46
CA ALA A 39 21.44 -10.08 30.01
C ALA A 39 20.69 -10.64 31.23
N ARG A 40 20.20 -9.77 32.13
CA ARG A 40 19.46 -10.14 33.34
C ARG A 40 18.09 -10.75 33.03
N ALA A 41 17.35 -10.15 32.10
CA ALA A 41 16.05 -10.65 31.66
C ALA A 41 16.20 -12.02 30.97
N ARG A 42 17.25 -12.23 30.16
CA ARG A 42 17.54 -13.54 29.54
C ARG A 42 17.85 -14.63 30.57
N GLU A 43 18.57 -14.30 31.63
CA GLU A 43 18.81 -15.23 32.75
C GLU A 43 17.51 -15.58 33.50
N LEU A 44 16.64 -14.60 33.74
CA LEU A 44 15.35 -14.86 34.37
C LEU A 44 14.44 -15.68 33.45
N MET A 45 14.40 -15.39 32.15
CA MET A 45 13.62 -16.17 31.19
C MET A 45 14.05 -17.63 31.09
N SER A 46 15.33 -17.96 31.31
CA SER A 46 15.79 -19.36 31.31
C SER A 46 15.46 -20.12 32.61
N ARG A 47 15.18 -19.39 33.70
CA ARG A 47 14.86 -19.95 35.03
C ARG A 47 13.35 -20.11 35.29
N TYR A 48 12.52 -19.34 34.61
CA TYR A 48 11.06 -19.27 34.81
C TYR A 48 10.31 -19.80 33.58
N PRO A 49 9.03 -20.22 33.72
CA PRO A 49 8.30 -20.92 32.67
C PRO A 49 7.75 -19.96 31.60
N PHE A 50 8.66 -19.35 30.82
CA PHE A 50 8.32 -18.48 29.69
C PHE A 50 8.05 -19.27 28.41
N GLU A 51 6.93 -18.97 27.76
CA GLU A 51 6.65 -19.28 26.36
C GLU A 51 6.58 -17.96 25.60
N MET A 52 7.50 -17.73 24.66
CA MET A 52 7.60 -16.47 23.94
C MET A 52 7.39 -16.67 22.45
N ASP A 53 6.42 -15.97 21.90
CA ASP A 53 6.17 -15.82 20.48
C ASP A 53 6.37 -14.33 20.13
N CYS A 54 7.44 -14.03 19.40
CA CYS A 54 7.69 -12.66 18.99
C CYS A 54 8.39 -12.56 17.64
N MET A 55 8.13 -11.48 16.90
CA MET A 55 8.80 -11.24 15.62
C MET A 55 10.25 -10.78 15.81
N HIS A 56 10.50 -9.91 16.80
CA HIS A 56 11.83 -9.36 17.05
C HIS A 56 12.18 -9.31 18.54
N THR A 57 13.42 -9.65 18.86
CA THR A 57 14.02 -9.43 20.18
C THR A 57 15.12 -8.38 20.06
N LEU A 58 15.06 -7.32 20.87
CA LEU A 58 16.06 -6.27 20.93
C LEU A 58 16.85 -6.36 22.24
N ASP A 59 18.17 -6.55 22.16
CA ASP A 59 19.05 -6.47 23.33
C ASP A 59 19.44 -5.01 23.56
N LEU A 60 18.86 -4.40 24.59
CA LEU A 60 18.97 -2.98 24.89
C LEU A 60 19.36 -2.81 26.36
N ASP A 61 20.24 -1.85 26.64
CA ASP A 61 20.53 -1.43 28.02
C ASP A 61 19.31 -0.76 28.67
N ASP A 62 19.32 -0.63 30.00
CA ASP A 62 18.18 -0.14 30.78
C ASP A 62 17.83 1.34 30.52
N GLU A 63 18.75 2.12 29.96
CA GLU A 63 18.60 3.55 29.70
C GLU A 63 18.05 3.83 28.29
N THR A 64 18.03 2.83 27.41
CA THR A 64 17.56 3.01 26.04
C THR A 64 16.03 3.03 25.98
N THR A 65 15.45 4.10 25.46
CA THR A 65 14.00 4.22 25.26
C THR A 65 13.60 3.78 23.86
N LEU A 66 12.44 3.14 23.72
CA LEU A 66 11.85 2.83 22.43
C LEU A 66 10.85 3.92 22.04
N ASN A 67 11.03 4.53 20.88
CA ASN A 67 10.12 5.53 20.32
C ASN A 67 9.54 5.02 19.01
N THR A 68 8.28 5.38 18.75
CA THR A 68 7.55 4.94 17.56
C THR A 68 7.07 6.13 16.74
N LEU A 69 7.31 6.11 15.43
CA LEU A 69 6.76 7.06 14.45
C LEU A 69 5.88 6.31 13.47
N ASN A 70 4.67 6.80 13.22
CA ASN A 70 3.71 6.18 12.32
C ASN A 70 3.34 7.15 11.18
N GLY A 71 3.08 6.61 9.99
CA GLY A 71 2.64 7.38 8.82
C GLY A 71 3.81 7.86 7.95
N LYS A 72 3.72 9.08 7.43
CA LYS A 72 4.75 9.69 6.58
C LYS A 72 5.66 10.60 7.41
N THR A 73 6.93 10.25 7.50
CA THR A 73 7.92 10.95 8.33
C THR A 73 9.01 11.57 7.45
N LEU A 74 9.23 12.88 7.60
CA LEU A 74 10.44 13.53 7.12
C LEU A 74 11.48 13.53 8.23
N PHE A 75 12.60 12.85 8.01
CA PHE A 75 13.66 12.69 8.97
C PHE A 75 14.87 13.53 8.57
N THR A 76 15.19 14.50 9.41
CA THR A 76 16.17 15.56 9.17
C THR A 76 17.23 15.58 10.25
N GLY A 77 18.23 16.48 10.11
CA GLY A 77 19.20 16.73 11.17
C GLY A 77 18.58 17.16 12.51
N ARG A 78 17.32 17.63 12.51
CA ARG A 78 16.59 18.02 13.73
C ARG A 78 16.02 16.83 14.50
N ASN A 79 16.02 15.63 13.92
CA ASN A 79 15.50 14.42 14.54
C ASN A 79 16.53 13.70 15.43
N THR A 80 17.55 14.43 15.91
CA THR A 80 18.52 13.92 16.87
C THR A 80 17.81 13.36 18.11
N PRO A 81 18.14 12.14 18.55
CA PRO A 81 17.50 11.55 19.72
C PRO A 81 17.89 12.31 21.00
N ASN A 82 16.95 12.41 21.94
CA ASN A 82 17.25 12.91 23.28
C ASN A 82 17.62 11.71 24.17
N GLY A 83 18.92 11.48 24.36
CA GLY A 83 19.44 10.32 25.08
C GLY A 83 19.56 9.08 24.20
N ARG A 84 19.66 7.90 24.82
CA ARG A 84 19.78 6.62 24.11
C ARG A 84 18.40 6.19 23.62
N GLN A 85 18.20 6.12 22.30
CA GLN A 85 16.90 5.77 21.72
C GLN A 85 17.03 4.70 20.65
N TYR A 86 16.04 3.80 20.63
CA TYR A 86 15.75 2.90 19.52
C TYR A 86 14.48 3.39 18.83
N LEU A 87 14.49 3.50 17.50
CA LEU A 87 13.36 4.06 16.75
C LEU A 87 12.62 2.97 15.96
N VAL A 88 11.31 2.89 16.13
CA VAL A 88 10.42 2.08 15.29
C VAL A 88 9.64 3.01 14.37
N VAL A 89 9.70 2.80 13.08
CA VAL A 89 8.98 3.60 12.09
C VAL A 89 8.04 2.71 11.31
N ASN A 90 6.74 2.99 11.32
CA ASN A 90 5.74 2.27 10.53
C ASN A 90 5.17 3.20 9.47
N GLY A 91 5.46 2.93 8.19
CA GLY A 91 5.01 3.74 7.06
C GLY A 91 6.16 4.20 6.17
N MET A 92 6.11 5.44 5.71
CA MET A 92 7.09 6.02 4.79
C MET A 92 8.04 6.95 5.55
N MET A 93 9.34 6.82 5.31
CA MET A 93 10.37 7.68 5.88
C MET A 93 11.24 8.30 4.78
N THR A 94 11.25 9.62 4.68
CA THR A 94 12.16 10.36 3.79
C THR A 94 13.29 10.95 4.63
N ILE A 95 14.51 10.48 4.41
CA ILE A 95 15.71 10.96 5.10
C ILE A 95 16.30 12.10 4.28
N THR A 96 16.65 13.22 4.89
CA THR A 96 17.34 14.32 4.20
C THR A 96 18.87 14.22 4.36
N PRO A 97 19.67 14.81 3.45
CA PRO A 97 21.14 14.71 3.51
C PRO A 97 21.78 15.20 4.82
N ASP A 98 21.16 16.16 5.51
CA ASP A 98 21.61 16.69 6.80
C ASP A 98 21.32 15.76 8.00
N ALA A 99 20.61 14.64 7.79
CA ALA A 99 20.20 13.74 8.86
C ALA A 99 21.29 12.76 9.32
N GLY A 100 22.47 12.74 8.68
CA GLY A 100 23.50 11.74 8.94
C GLY A 100 23.92 11.62 10.41
N ASP A 101 24.11 12.75 11.10
CA ASP A 101 24.50 12.75 12.52
C ASP A 101 23.36 12.30 13.44
N ALA A 102 22.11 12.63 13.09
CA ALA A 102 20.94 12.14 13.83
C ALA A 102 20.83 10.61 13.71
N LEU A 103 20.95 10.05 12.50
CA LEU A 103 20.90 8.60 12.26
C LEU A 103 21.98 7.86 13.07
N ARG A 104 23.21 8.39 13.10
CA ARG A 104 24.33 7.74 13.81
C ARG A 104 24.11 7.65 15.32
N GLN A 105 23.35 8.58 15.90
CA GLN A 105 23.11 8.66 17.34
C GLN A 105 22.03 7.70 17.85
N TYR A 106 21.13 7.22 16.98
CA TYR A 106 20.20 6.15 17.37
C TYR A 106 20.97 4.84 17.65
N MET A 107 20.50 4.09 18.65
CA MET A 107 21.05 2.77 18.99
C MET A 107 20.72 1.73 17.93
N GLY A 108 19.55 1.86 17.34
CA GLY A 108 19.12 1.10 16.20
C GLY A 108 17.75 1.59 15.76
N MET A 109 17.33 1.13 14.59
CA MET A 109 16.05 1.47 14.02
C MET A 109 15.39 0.22 13.44
N MET A 110 14.07 0.16 13.51
CA MET A 110 13.26 -0.80 12.77
C MET A 110 12.29 0.00 11.91
N ILE A 111 12.33 -0.20 10.60
CA ILE A 111 11.48 0.55 9.68
C ILE A 111 10.62 -0.44 8.91
N ASN A 112 9.32 -0.42 9.20
CA ASN A 112 8.30 -1.22 8.52
C ASN A 112 7.65 -0.35 7.44
N GLY A 113 8.09 -0.49 6.19
CA GLY A 113 7.56 0.25 5.05
C GLY A 113 8.63 0.79 4.10
N MET A 114 8.42 1.99 3.56
CA MET A 114 9.25 2.54 2.48
C MET A 114 10.21 3.61 3.02
N VAL A 115 11.47 3.58 2.58
CA VAL A 115 12.48 4.57 2.92
C VAL A 115 13.05 5.22 1.67
N TYR A 116 13.06 6.55 1.63
CA TYR A 116 13.86 7.32 0.69
C TYR A 116 15.10 7.83 1.40
N CYS A 117 16.28 7.43 0.92
CA CYS A 117 17.56 7.74 1.54
C CYS A 117 18.51 8.42 0.55
N PRO A 118 19.19 9.52 0.91
CA PRO A 118 20.26 10.05 0.08
C PRO A 118 21.35 8.99 -0.12
N ASP A 119 21.97 8.94 -1.30
CA ASP A 119 23.02 7.98 -1.62
C ASP A 119 24.16 8.02 -0.59
N SER A 120 24.57 9.22 -0.15
CA SER A 120 25.62 9.39 0.88
C SER A 120 25.31 8.76 2.24
N LEU A 121 24.03 8.54 2.56
CA LEU A 121 23.57 7.99 3.85
C LEU A 121 23.14 6.53 3.78
N ALA A 122 23.11 5.91 2.60
CA ALA A 122 22.62 4.54 2.43
C ALA A 122 23.37 3.53 3.32
N THR A 123 24.70 3.66 3.41
CA THR A 123 25.54 2.79 4.25
C THR A 123 25.32 3.03 5.75
N VAL A 124 25.11 4.29 6.15
CA VAL A 124 24.78 4.66 7.54
C VAL A 124 23.43 4.06 7.92
N LEU A 125 22.43 4.22 7.07
CA LEU A 125 21.10 3.64 7.26
C LEU A 125 21.19 2.12 7.38
N ALA A 126 21.87 1.43 6.45
CA ALA A 126 22.04 -0.02 6.49
C ALA A 126 22.73 -0.52 7.77
N SER A 127 23.65 0.27 8.34
CA SER A 127 24.32 -0.08 9.61
C SER A 127 23.46 0.16 10.86
N LYS A 128 22.39 0.97 10.75
CA LYS A 128 21.57 1.42 11.88
C LYS A 128 20.15 0.88 11.87
N ALA A 129 19.62 0.53 10.70
CA ALA A 129 18.23 0.19 10.52
C ALA A 129 18.05 -1.22 9.97
N ALA A 130 17.17 -1.99 10.59
CA ALA A 130 16.52 -3.13 9.95
C ALA A 130 15.27 -2.62 9.22
N VAL A 131 15.27 -2.68 7.89
CA VAL A 131 14.14 -2.24 7.07
C VAL A 131 13.35 -3.46 6.59
N ASN A 132 12.10 -3.55 7.04
CA ASN A 132 11.10 -4.48 6.53
C ASN A 132 10.22 -3.76 5.51
N GLY A 133 10.66 -3.77 4.26
CA GLY A 133 10.01 -3.10 3.15
C GLY A 133 11.02 -2.69 2.09
N LYS A 134 10.84 -1.51 1.48
CA LYS A 134 11.68 -1.05 0.36
C LYS A 134 12.54 0.13 0.77
N VAL A 135 13.83 0.06 0.46
CA VAL A 135 14.73 1.22 0.50
C VAL A 135 14.99 1.64 -0.95
N GLU A 136 14.73 2.90 -1.26
CA GLU A 136 15.17 3.52 -2.51
C GLU A 136 16.13 4.67 -2.18
N THR A 137 17.26 4.68 -2.88
CA THR A 137 18.20 5.77 -2.74
C THR A 137 17.99 6.84 -3.80
N TYR A 138 18.38 8.07 -3.48
CA TYR A 138 18.26 9.19 -4.38
C TYR A 138 19.50 10.09 -4.33
N PRO A 139 19.80 10.82 -5.41
CA PRO A 139 20.99 11.67 -5.47
C PRO A 139 21.03 12.72 -4.38
N ASP A 140 22.20 12.91 -3.77
CA ASP A 140 22.39 13.91 -2.74
C ASP A 140 22.00 15.31 -3.20
N GLY A 141 21.23 16.00 -2.35
CA GLY A 141 20.75 17.34 -2.62
C GLY A 141 19.60 17.43 -3.62
N ALA A 142 19.05 16.31 -4.14
CA ALA A 142 17.82 16.36 -4.92
C ALA A 142 16.60 16.77 -4.06
N VAL A 143 15.62 17.42 -4.69
CA VAL A 143 14.29 17.62 -4.12
C VAL A 143 13.47 16.37 -4.41
N VAL A 144 13.08 15.65 -3.35
CA VAL A 144 12.26 14.44 -3.44
C VAL A 144 10.81 14.82 -3.70
N LEU A 145 10.27 14.36 -4.82
CA LEU A 145 8.88 14.52 -5.24
C LEU A 145 8.05 13.28 -4.85
N ARG A 146 6.76 13.28 -5.22
CA ARG A 146 5.92 12.08 -5.14
C ARG A 146 6.45 11.00 -6.09
N SER A 147 6.11 9.74 -5.84
CA SER A 147 6.55 8.61 -6.68
C SER A 147 6.16 8.78 -8.14
N ASN A 148 4.90 9.15 -8.38
CA ASN A 148 4.41 9.70 -9.64
C ASN A 148 4.26 11.21 -9.42
N ALA A 149 5.04 12.02 -10.12
CA ALA A 149 5.04 13.46 -9.96
C ALA A 149 4.73 14.16 -11.28
N VAL A 150 3.69 14.98 -11.27
CA VAL A 150 3.29 15.80 -12.42
C VAL A 150 4.13 17.07 -12.46
N LEU A 151 4.70 17.34 -13.63
CA LEU A 151 5.39 18.56 -14.00
C LEU A 151 4.39 19.43 -14.77
N ASP A 152 3.64 20.24 -14.04
CA ASP A 152 2.68 21.19 -14.58
C ASP A 152 3.24 22.62 -14.58
N ARG A 153 2.48 23.58 -15.13
CA ARG A 153 2.86 25.00 -15.07
C ARG A 153 3.15 25.48 -13.63
N ALA A 154 2.43 24.96 -12.63
CA ALA A 154 2.62 25.36 -11.23
C ALA A 154 3.92 24.81 -10.64
N PHE A 155 4.41 23.68 -11.11
CA PHE A 155 5.75 23.16 -10.83
C PHE A 155 6.81 24.13 -11.39
N ALA A 156 6.72 24.49 -12.67
CA ALA A 156 7.70 25.36 -13.31
C ALA A 156 7.86 26.71 -12.60
N LEU A 157 6.76 27.33 -12.16
CA LEU A 157 6.78 28.58 -11.39
C LEU A 157 7.53 28.50 -10.05
N ARG A 158 7.60 27.30 -9.45
CA ARG A 158 8.26 27.05 -8.16
C ARG A 158 9.63 26.37 -8.32
N ALA A 159 10.03 26.06 -9.54
CA ALA A 159 11.28 25.37 -9.80
C ALA A 159 12.49 26.27 -9.45
N GLU A 160 13.35 25.77 -8.59
CA GLU A 160 14.57 26.44 -8.14
C GLU A 160 15.66 26.30 -9.22
N PRO A 161 16.38 27.39 -9.56
CA PRO A 161 17.46 27.32 -10.54
C PRO A 161 18.56 26.33 -10.16
N GLY A 162 19.05 25.55 -11.12
CA GLY A 162 20.13 24.57 -10.95
C GLY A 162 19.75 23.33 -10.12
N ARG A 163 18.48 23.20 -9.72
CA ARG A 163 18.03 22.16 -8.79
C ARG A 163 17.76 20.84 -9.51
N LEU A 164 18.10 19.73 -8.86
CA LEU A 164 17.73 18.39 -9.27
C LEU A 164 16.44 17.99 -8.54
N TYR A 165 15.45 17.52 -9.30
CA TYR A 165 14.20 16.96 -8.80
C TYR A 165 14.18 15.46 -9.05
N TRP A 166 13.81 14.70 -8.04
CA TRP A 166 13.80 13.24 -8.11
C TRP A 166 12.44 12.66 -7.75
N ALA A 167 11.98 11.68 -8.52
CA ALA A 167 10.80 10.88 -8.22
C ALA A 167 11.16 9.39 -8.24
N ALA A 168 10.60 8.63 -7.29
CA ALA A 168 10.87 7.20 -7.12
C ALA A 168 10.46 6.34 -8.33
N LYS A 169 9.35 6.71 -8.99
CA LYS A 169 8.80 5.96 -10.13
C LYS A 169 8.86 6.79 -11.40
N ARG A 170 8.00 7.81 -11.51
CA ARG A 170 7.72 8.48 -12.77
C ARG A 170 7.58 9.99 -12.64
N LEU A 171 8.09 10.70 -13.65
CA LEU A 171 7.80 12.13 -13.87
C LEU A 171 6.87 12.28 -15.08
N ILE A 172 5.82 13.07 -14.95
CA ILE A 172 4.76 13.19 -15.96
C ILE A 172 4.68 14.65 -16.43
N ALA A 173 5.11 14.93 -17.65
CA ALA A 173 5.13 16.26 -18.26
C ALA A 173 4.29 16.27 -19.54
N VAL A 174 2.97 16.30 -19.37
CA VAL A 174 1.99 16.32 -20.47
C VAL A 174 1.14 17.60 -20.51
N ASP A 175 1.35 18.51 -19.55
CA ASP A 175 0.65 19.80 -19.50
C ASP A 175 1.17 20.72 -20.61
N SER A 176 0.31 21.05 -21.58
CA SER A 176 0.64 21.95 -22.68
C SER A 176 0.99 23.39 -22.25
N ALA A 177 0.70 23.76 -21.00
CA ALA A 177 1.09 25.05 -20.43
C ALA A 177 2.47 25.03 -19.75
N LEU A 178 3.17 23.89 -19.75
CA LEU A 178 4.54 23.77 -19.26
C LEU A 178 5.54 24.37 -20.26
N ASP A 179 6.53 25.11 -19.76
CA ASP A 179 7.61 25.69 -20.56
C ASP A 179 8.92 24.93 -20.30
N GLY A 180 9.26 24.00 -21.19
CA GLY A 180 10.49 23.22 -21.09
C GLY A 180 11.76 24.03 -21.36
N GLU A 181 11.69 25.05 -22.21
CA GLU A 181 12.83 25.94 -22.46
C GLU A 181 13.16 26.80 -21.24
N GLU A 182 12.14 27.29 -20.52
CA GLU A 182 12.33 28.02 -19.28
C GLU A 182 12.99 27.14 -18.21
N LEU A 183 12.54 25.89 -18.06
CA LEU A 183 13.15 24.93 -17.14
C LEU A 183 14.61 24.64 -17.51
N ALA A 184 14.90 24.49 -18.81
CA ALA A 184 16.24 24.33 -19.32
C ALA A 184 17.13 25.55 -19.04
N ALA A 185 16.62 26.76 -19.28
CA ALA A 185 17.33 28.01 -19.02
C ALA A 185 17.63 28.21 -17.52
N ARG A 186 16.73 27.72 -16.65
CA ARG A 186 16.94 27.68 -15.20
C ARG A 186 17.94 26.60 -14.76
N GLY A 187 18.37 25.72 -15.66
CA GLY A 187 19.29 24.62 -15.36
C GLY A 187 18.67 23.54 -14.45
N VAL A 188 17.34 23.40 -14.48
CA VAL A 188 16.64 22.36 -13.74
C VAL A 188 17.01 20.99 -14.31
N ARG A 189 17.15 20.00 -13.43
CA ARG A 189 17.41 18.61 -13.81
C ARG A 189 16.41 17.67 -13.16
N PHE A 190 16.18 16.54 -13.81
CA PHE A 190 15.21 15.54 -13.40
C PHE A 190 15.86 14.16 -13.32
N ALA A 191 15.46 13.36 -12.34
CA ALA A 191 15.85 11.96 -12.24
C ALA A 191 14.66 11.11 -11.79
N ALA A 192 14.35 10.07 -12.53
CA ALA A 192 13.33 9.09 -12.21
C ALA A 192 13.64 7.79 -12.95
N ARG A 193 12.88 6.72 -12.67
CA ARG A 193 13.01 5.49 -13.47
C ARG A 193 12.42 5.69 -14.87
N GLU A 194 11.30 6.40 -14.92
CA GLU A 194 10.54 6.67 -16.14
C GLU A 194 10.12 8.14 -16.21
N ALA A 195 9.93 8.65 -17.41
CA ALA A 195 9.27 9.92 -17.63
C ALA A 195 8.35 9.90 -18.84
N TYR A 196 7.15 10.44 -18.68
CA TYR A 196 6.15 10.58 -19.72
C TYR A 196 6.15 12.02 -20.20
N LEU A 197 6.46 12.23 -21.47
CA LEU A 197 6.56 13.56 -22.07
C LEU A 197 5.54 13.67 -23.21
N ALA A 198 4.79 14.76 -23.26
CA ALA A 198 4.01 15.06 -24.46
C ALA A 198 4.95 15.33 -25.65
N GLU A 199 4.52 14.97 -26.87
CA GLU A 199 5.27 15.15 -28.11
C GLU A 199 5.85 16.56 -28.26
N SER A 200 5.03 17.59 -28.02
CA SER A 200 5.43 19.00 -28.10
C SER A 200 6.49 19.44 -27.09
N LEU A 201 6.63 18.71 -25.97
CA LEU A 201 7.56 19.04 -24.89
C LEU A 201 8.85 18.20 -24.94
N ALA A 202 8.83 17.07 -25.66
CA ALA A 202 9.86 16.06 -25.66
C ALA A 202 11.26 16.62 -25.98
N GLU A 203 11.40 17.40 -27.05
CA GLU A 203 12.70 17.95 -27.47
C GLU A 203 13.32 18.90 -26.43
N SER A 204 12.48 19.71 -25.78
CA SER A 204 12.93 20.69 -24.79
C SER A 204 13.26 20.06 -23.43
N LEU A 205 12.50 19.02 -23.04
CA LEU A 205 12.61 18.41 -21.71
C LEU A 205 13.54 17.22 -21.65
N ALA A 206 13.64 16.41 -22.70
CA ALA A 206 14.46 15.19 -22.70
C ALA A 206 15.92 15.42 -22.25
N PRO A 207 16.61 16.51 -22.66
CA PRO A 207 17.98 16.78 -22.19
C PRO A 207 18.11 17.11 -20.70
N LEU A 208 17.02 17.42 -20.00
CA LEU A 208 17.00 17.75 -18.58
C LEU A 208 16.94 16.51 -17.68
N PHE A 209 16.59 15.34 -18.25
CA PHE A 209 16.52 14.08 -17.53
C PHE A 209 17.89 13.42 -17.43
N ASP A 210 18.07 12.69 -16.33
CA ASP A 210 19.21 11.79 -16.16
C ASP A 210 19.23 10.74 -17.30
N PRO A 211 20.41 10.41 -17.87
CA PRO A 211 20.52 9.48 -18.99
C PRO A 211 19.92 8.10 -18.75
N ASP A 212 19.81 7.65 -17.49
CA ASP A 212 19.22 6.36 -17.15
C ASP A 212 17.68 6.40 -17.05
N THR A 213 17.06 7.58 -17.19
CA THR A 213 15.60 7.73 -17.19
C THR A 213 15.00 7.20 -18.50
N GLN A 214 14.06 6.26 -18.41
CA GLN A 214 13.34 5.76 -19.58
C GLN A 214 12.27 6.77 -20.01
N LEU A 215 12.41 7.34 -21.21
CA LEU A 215 11.46 8.32 -21.74
C LEU A 215 10.39 7.63 -22.61
N THR A 216 9.13 7.89 -22.29
CA THR A 216 7.97 7.54 -23.13
C THR A 216 7.38 8.84 -23.66
N ILE A 217 7.28 8.94 -24.98
CA ILE A 217 6.64 10.08 -25.64
C ILE A 217 5.17 9.73 -25.86
N LEU A 218 4.28 10.61 -25.41
CA LEU A 218 2.83 10.45 -25.48
C LEU A 218 2.22 11.52 -26.39
N PRO A 219 1.06 11.24 -27.02
CA PRO A 219 0.35 12.22 -27.82
C PRO A 219 0.07 13.52 -27.06
N ASP A 220 0.13 14.65 -27.75
CA ASP A 220 -0.26 15.94 -27.18
C ASP A 220 -1.73 15.92 -26.71
N GLY A 221 -2.01 16.48 -25.54
CA GLY A 221 -3.37 16.56 -24.99
C GLY A 221 -3.83 15.30 -24.24
N VAL A 222 -2.96 14.29 -24.09
CA VAL A 222 -3.24 13.08 -23.30
C VAL A 222 -3.61 13.40 -21.86
N THR A 223 -4.67 12.74 -21.36
CA THR A 223 -5.02 12.75 -19.94
C THR A 223 -4.35 11.58 -19.24
N VAL A 224 -3.62 11.87 -18.15
CA VAL A 224 -2.97 10.84 -17.33
C VAL A 224 -3.64 10.77 -15.96
N GLU A 225 -4.33 9.66 -15.69
CA GLU A 225 -4.85 9.32 -14.36
C GLU A 225 -3.82 8.47 -13.61
N GLN A 226 -3.50 8.86 -12.37
CA GLN A 226 -2.38 8.31 -11.60
C GLN A 226 -2.75 7.13 -10.72
N ASP A 227 -4.04 6.88 -10.53
CA ASP A 227 -4.59 5.80 -9.73
C ASP A 227 -5.66 5.03 -10.56
N ASP A 228 -6.31 4.07 -9.92
CA ASP A 228 -7.46 3.37 -10.46
C ASP A 228 -8.58 4.31 -10.92
N LEU A 229 -9.19 3.99 -12.05
CA LEU A 229 -10.20 4.84 -12.69
C LEU A 229 -11.46 4.07 -13.05
N THR A 230 -12.61 4.54 -12.58
CA THR A 230 -13.93 4.05 -13.01
C THR A 230 -14.64 5.09 -13.85
N LEU A 231 -14.97 4.73 -15.10
CA LEU A 231 -15.61 5.63 -16.06
C LEU A 231 -16.96 5.12 -16.51
N ASN A 232 -17.89 6.07 -16.62
CA ASN A 232 -19.06 5.93 -17.46
C ASN A 232 -18.91 6.70 -18.77
N GLY A 233 -19.82 6.50 -19.71
CA GLY A 233 -19.72 7.10 -21.04
C GLY A 233 -19.64 8.63 -21.00
N THR A 234 -20.26 9.28 -20.01
CA THR A 234 -20.17 10.73 -19.85
C THR A 234 -18.83 11.19 -19.29
N ALA A 235 -18.26 10.46 -18.34
CA ALA A 235 -16.96 10.75 -17.78
C ALA A 235 -15.86 10.55 -18.83
N LEU A 236 -15.91 9.45 -19.59
CA LEU A 236 -14.94 9.14 -20.64
C LEU A 236 -14.91 10.23 -21.72
N ARG A 237 -16.08 10.71 -22.20
CA ARG A 237 -16.18 11.81 -23.18
C ARG A 237 -15.52 13.13 -22.72
N ARG A 238 -15.24 13.31 -21.42
CA ARG A 238 -14.61 14.53 -20.91
C ARG A 238 -13.09 14.46 -20.87
N LEU A 239 -12.50 13.27 -20.99
CA LEU A 239 -11.06 13.04 -20.84
C LEU A 239 -10.27 13.26 -22.15
N GLY A 240 -10.96 13.58 -23.25
CA GLY A 240 -10.37 13.74 -24.58
C GLY A 240 -10.39 12.44 -25.38
N ASP A 241 -9.51 12.38 -26.38
CA ASP A 241 -9.29 11.24 -27.28
C ASP A 241 -8.11 10.35 -26.86
N SER A 242 -7.32 10.78 -25.88
CA SER A 242 -6.10 10.10 -25.44
C SER A 242 -6.07 9.95 -23.92
N LEU A 243 -5.99 8.71 -23.43
CA LEU A 243 -6.05 8.38 -22.00
C LEU A 243 -4.93 7.42 -21.59
N VAL A 244 -4.29 7.74 -20.47
CA VAL A 244 -3.34 6.88 -19.77
C VAL A 244 -3.83 6.67 -18.34
N VAL A 245 -3.92 5.42 -17.89
CA VAL A 245 -4.32 5.06 -16.52
C VAL A 245 -3.19 4.28 -15.86
N LEU A 246 -2.66 4.78 -14.74
CA LEU A 246 -1.54 4.17 -14.01
C LEU A 246 -1.97 3.17 -12.93
N GLY A 247 -3.20 2.67 -13.05
CA GLY A 247 -3.84 1.67 -12.23
C GLY A 247 -4.90 0.94 -13.05
N ASP A 248 -5.91 0.39 -12.39
CA ASP A 248 -6.96 -0.38 -13.05
C ASP A 248 -8.00 0.53 -13.74
N LEU A 249 -8.51 0.10 -14.90
CA LEU A 249 -9.57 0.80 -15.63
C LEU A 249 -10.88 0.01 -15.58
N ARG A 250 -11.95 0.64 -15.10
CA ARG A 250 -13.29 0.04 -14.96
C ARG A 250 -14.30 0.82 -15.80
N LEU A 251 -14.97 0.17 -16.74
CA LEU A 251 -15.88 0.80 -17.71
C LEU A 251 -17.31 0.30 -17.58
N THR A 252 -18.29 1.20 -17.61
CA THR A 252 -19.71 0.82 -17.66
C THR A 252 -20.22 0.67 -19.10
N GLU A 253 -21.31 -0.09 -19.31
CA GLU A 253 -21.89 -0.43 -20.62
C GLU A 253 -22.15 0.76 -21.56
N ASP A 254 -22.37 1.96 -21.04
CA ASP A 254 -22.63 3.17 -21.82
C ASP A 254 -21.36 3.83 -22.39
N CYS A 255 -20.19 3.20 -22.24
CA CYS A 255 -18.92 3.70 -22.75
C CYS A 255 -18.68 3.44 -24.24
N ALA A 256 -19.47 2.59 -24.92
CA ALA A 256 -19.17 2.12 -26.28
C ALA A 256 -18.77 3.22 -27.27
N GLU A 257 -19.62 4.26 -27.43
CA GLU A 257 -19.33 5.37 -28.35
C GLU A 257 -18.09 6.16 -27.94
N ALA A 258 -17.92 6.42 -26.64
CA ALA A 258 -16.81 7.21 -26.13
C ALA A 258 -15.48 6.45 -26.24
N LEU A 259 -15.50 5.14 -26.03
CA LEU A 259 -14.35 4.26 -26.14
C LEU A 259 -13.88 4.14 -27.59
N SER A 260 -14.82 3.95 -28.54
CA SER A 260 -14.48 3.89 -29.97
C SER A 260 -13.95 5.20 -30.55
N ASN A 261 -14.11 6.32 -29.85
CA ASN A 261 -13.57 7.62 -30.25
C ASN A 261 -12.17 7.89 -29.66
N LEU A 262 -11.64 7.00 -28.83
CA LEU A 262 -10.26 7.14 -28.34
C LEU A 262 -9.29 6.81 -29.48
N GLU A 263 -8.31 7.69 -29.65
CA GLU A 263 -7.16 7.45 -30.52
C GLU A 263 -6.06 6.70 -29.76
N TYR A 264 -5.90 6.96 -28.46
CA TYR A 264 -4.86 6.36 -27.63
C TYR A 264 -5.40 5.91 -26.27
N LEU A 265 -5.14 4.66 -25.89
CA LEU A 265 -5.45 4.14 -24.56
C LEU A 265 -4.29 3.31 -24.00
N GLN A 266 -3.69 3.78 -22.92
CA GLN A 266 -2.72 3.01 -22.15
C GLN A 266 -3.27 2.69 -20.75
N VAL A 267 -3.15 1.45 -20.31
CA VAL A 267 -3.52 1.02 -18.95
C VAL A 267 -2.42 0.16 -18.36
N GLU A 268 -1.88 0.59 -17.20
CA GLU A 268 -0.83 -0.13 -16.47
C GLU A 268 -1.41 -1.29 -15.64
N GLY A 269 -2.63 -1.14 -15.12
CA GLY A 269 -3.34 -2.18 -14.38
C GLY A 269 -4.28 -3.01 -15.25
N ASP A 270 -5.25 -3.67 -14.61
CA ASP A 270 -6.22 -4.53 -15.28
C ASP A 270 -7.41 -3.70 -15.81
N ILE A 271 -8.01 -4.16 -16.91
CA ILE A 271 -9.18 -3.52 -17.53
C ILE A 271 -10.42 -4.37 -17.28
N TYR A 272 -11.46 -3.78 -16.71
CA TYR A 272 -12.73 -4.44 -16.44
C TYR A 272 -13.86 -3.76 -17.19
N LEU A 273 -14.45 -4.46 -18.15
CA LEU A 273 -15.49 -3.93 -19.03
C LEU A 273 -16.57 -4.98 -19.33
N PRO A 274 -17.84 -4.59 -19.50
CA PRO A 274 -18.88 -5.47 -20.04
C PRO A 274 -18.46 -6.10 -21.36
N GLU A 275 -18.87 -7.35 -21.60
CA GLU A 275 -18.62 -8.05 -22.88
C GLU A 275 -19.11 -7.27 -24.10
N SER A 276 -20.19 -6.48 -23.95
CA SER A 276 -20.73 -5.62 -25.02
C SER A 276 -19.79 -4.51 -25.49
N LEU A 277 -18.71 -4.24 -24.77
CA LEU A 277 -17.71 -3.23 -25.10
C LEU A 277 -16.47 -3.79 -25.81
N ALA A 278 -16.40 -5.11 -26.05
CA ALA A 278 -15.24 -5.74 -26.69
C ALA A 278 -14.91 -5.10 -28.05
N ASP A 279 -15.89 -5.03 -28.96
CA ASP A 279 -15.70 -4.42 -30.28
C ASP A 279 -15.30 -2.93 -30.18
N ALA A 280 -15.78 -2.23 -29.15
CA ALA A 280 -15.48 -0.82 -28.94
C ALA A 280 -14.04 -0.61 -28.43
N LEU A 281 -13.52 -1.53 -27.62
CA LEU A 281 -12.12 -1.53 -27.16
C LEU A 281 -11.18 -1.87 -28.31
N ASP A 282 -11.53 -2.87 -29.13
CA ASP A 282 -10.75 -3.28 -30.31
C ASP A 282 -10.71 -2.20 -31.39
N ALA A 283 -11.67 -1.27 -31.39
CA ALA A 283 -11.72 -0.14 -32.31
C ALA A 283 -10.78 1.02 -31.94
N VAL A 284 -10.19 1.03 -30.73
CA VAL A 284 -9.24 2.05 -30.30
C VAL A 284 -7.98 1.97 -31.17
N THR A 285 -7.52 3.11 -31.68
CA THR A 285 -6.46 3.14 -32.72
C THR A 285 -5.13 2.61 -32.20
N GLU A 286 -4.71 3.07 -31.02
CA GLU A 286 -3.49 2.61 -30.35
C GLU A 286 -3.78 2.22 -28.90
N THR A 287 -3.41 0.99 -28.55
CA THR A 287 -3.61 0.43 -27.20
C THR A 287 -2.33 -0.15 -26.63
N LEU A 288 -2.08 0.12 -25.35
CA LEU A 288 -0.95 -0.40 -24.58
C LEU A 288 -1.45 -0.89 -23.22
N PHE A 289 -1.57 -2.21 -23.07
CA PHE A 289 -2.06 -2.84 -21.85
C PHE A 289 -0.96 -3.68 -21.21
N ASP A 290 -0.61 -3.34 -19.97
CA ASP A 290 0.35 -4.11 -19.17
C ASP A 290 -0.35 -5.22 -18.36
N GLY A 291 -1.62 -5.00 -17.99
CA GLY A 291 -2.48 -5.96 -17.27
C GLY A 291 -3.40 -6.79 -18.17
N GLU A 292 -4.31 -7.54 -17.54
CA GLU A 292 -5.31 -8.36 -18.20
C GLU A 292 -6.59 -7.59 -18.53
N VAL A 293 -7.30 -8.06 -19.58
CA VAL A 293 -8.60 -7.52 -19.97
C VAL A 293 -9.70 -8.51 -19.55
N HIS A 294 -10.54 -8.10 -18.60
CA HIS A 294 -11.64 -8.86 -18.06
C HIS A 294 -12.98 -8.43 -18.65
N TYR A 295 -13.56 -9.30 -19.47
CA TYR A 295 -14.93 -9.15 -19.98
C TYR A 295 -15.93 -9.65 -18.93
N LEU A 296 -16.72 -8.74 -18.39
CA LEU A 296 -17.61 -9.01 -17.27
C LEU A 296 -18.96 -9.51 -17.75
N ALA A 297 -19.45 -10.58 -17.11
CA ALA A 297 -20.79 -11.11 -17.31
C ALA A 297 -21.83 -10.36 -16.46
N GLY A 298 -23.05 -10.21 -16.95
CA GLY A 298 -24.12 -9.53 -16.22
C GLY A 298 -23.81 -8.05 -15.91
N LYS A 299 -24.50 -7.48 -14.92
CA LYS A 299 -24.33 -6.08 -14.54
C LYS A 299 -23.09 -5.87 -13.67
N PRO A 300 -22.13 -5.02 -14.05
CA PRO A 300 -20.97 -4.77 -13.20
C PRO A 300 -21.30 -3.78 -12.06
N LEU A 301 -20.80 -4.08 -10.86
CA LEU A 301 -20.85 -3.24 -9.67
C LEU A 301 -19.42 -3.01 -9.16
N TYR A 302 -18.95 -1.77 -9.28
CA TYR A 302 -17.60 -1.37 -8.89
C TYR A 302 -17.54 -0.75 -7.49
N GLY A 303 -16.47 -1.01 -6.74
CA GLY A 303 -16.04 -0.16 -5.64
C GLY A 303 -17.00 -0.08 -4.44
N LYS A 304 -17.86 -1.09 -4.23
CA LYS A 304 -18.85 -1.03 -3.15
C LYS A 304 -18.19 -1.25 -1.79
N MET A 305 -18.40 -0.32 -0.87
CA MET A 305 -17.84 -0.40 0.48
C MET A 305 -18.45 -1.55 1.28
N GLU A 306 -19.78 -1.64 1.26
CA GLU A 306 -20.56 -2.73 1.87
C GLU A 306 -21.72 -3.04 0.91
N LEU A 307 -21.88 -4.32 0.56
CA LEU A 307 -22.97 -4.78 -0.29
C LEU A 307 -23.50 -6.12 0.22
N THR A 308 -24.81 -6.21 0.39
CA THR A 308 -25.49 -7.49 0.61
C THR A 308 -26.12 -7.94 -0.70
N VAL A 309 -25.80 -9.16 -1.11
CA VAL A 309 -26.41 -9.82 -2.26
C VAL A 309 -27.41 -10.83 -1.72
N ASP A 310 -28.69 -10.55 -1.99
CA ASP A 310 -29.81 -11.42 -1.67
C ASP A 310 -30.55 -11.85 -2.95
N GLN A 311 -31.54 -12.72 -2.79
CA GLN A 311 -32.31 -13.20 -3.94
C GLN A 311 -33.04 -12.06 -4.67
N SER A 312 -33.53 -11.05 -3.93
CA SER A 312 -34.22 -9.92 -4.55
C SER A 312 -33.30 -9.08 -5.44
N LEU A 313 -32.02 -8.96 -5.07
CA LEU A 313 -31.02 -8.30 -5.89
C LEU A 313 -30.72 -9.11 -7.17
N LEU A 314 -30.59 -10.45 -7.07
CA LEU A 314 -30.42 -11.29 -8.26
C LEU A 314 -31.65 -11.25 -9.16
N ASP A 315 -32.85 -11.24 -8.59
CA ASP A 315 -34.10 -11.14 -9.36
C ASP A 315 -34.20 -9.80 -10.12
N ALA A 316 -33.58 -8.74 -9.60
CA ALA A 316 -33.51 -7.44 -10.27
C ALA A 316 -32.51 -7.39 -11.43
N PHE A 317 -31.54 -8.31 -11.46
CA PHE A 317 -30.49 -8.41 -12.47
C PHE A 317 -30.40 -9.86 -13.00
N PRO A 318 -31.36 -10.27 -13.85
CA PRO A 318 -31.49 -11.68 -14.28
C PRO A 318 -30.28 -12.19 -15.08
N ASP A 319 -29.54 -11.29 -15.74
CA ASP A 319 -28.32 -11.62 -16.47
C ASP A 319 -27.09 -11.80 -15.54
N GLY A 320 -27.29 -11.67 -14.23
CA GLY A 320 -26.25 -11.80 -13.20
C GLY A 320 -25.60 -10.48 -12.82
N LEU A 321 -24.68 -10.56 -11.86
CA LEU A 321 -23.88 -9.47 -11.34
C LEU A 321 -22.41 -9.84 -11.35
N THR A 322 -21.56 -8.91 -11.79
CA THR A 322 -20.12 -9.00 -11.56
C THR A 322 -19.70 -7.93 -10.58
N LEU A 323 -19.14 -8.33 -9.44
CA LEU A 323 -18.66 -7.42 -8.41
C LEU A 323 -17.15 -7.26 -8.56
N VAL A 324 -16.69 -6.02 -8.67
CA VAL A 324 -15.28 -5.71 -8.90
C VAL A 324 -14.81 -4.72 -7.84
N ASP A 325 -13.67 -4.99 -7.21
CA ASP A 325 -13.05 -4.12 -6.19
C ASP A 325 -14.03 -3.73 -5.06
N CYS A 326 -14.84 -4.68 -4.61
CA CYS A 326 -15.78 -4.46 -3.50
C CYS A 326 -15.10 -4.79 -2.17
N LYS A 327 -15.21 -3.88 -1.19
CA LYS A 327 -14.50 -4.01 0.09
C LYS A 327 -15.11 -5.06 1.01
N SER A 328 -16.44 -5.11 1.10
CA SER A 328 -17.14 -6.10 1.93
C SER A 328 -18.42 -6.54 1.24
N VAL A 329 -18.48 -7.81 0.86
CA VAL A 329 -19.65 -8.42 0.21
C VAL A 329 -20.22 -9.49 1.12
N THR A 330 -21.52 -9.41 1.41
CA THR A 330 -22.22 -10.43 2.20
C THR A 330 -23.27 -11.14 1.36
N LEU A 331 -23.19 -12.47 1.28
CA LEU A 331 -24.17 -13.30 0.60
C LEU A 331 -25.24 -13.77 1.59
N ALA A 332 -26.51 -13.55 1.25
CA ALA A 332 -27.62 -13.97 2.09
C ALA A 332 -27.76 -15.50 2.12
N ALA A 333 -28.15 -16.05 3.27
CA ALA A 333 -28.40 -17.49 3.46
C ALA A 333 -29.55 -18.05 2.59
N SER A 334 -30.37 -17.18 2.00
CA SER A 334 -31.43 -17.55 1.07
C SER A 334 -30.93 -17.94 -0.32
N LEU A 335 -29.68 -17.62 -0.67
CA LEU A 335 -29.09 -17.95 -1.96
C LEU A 335 -28.76 -19.44 -2.08
N THR A 336 -28.69 -19.93 -3.32
CA THR A 336 -28.29 -21.30 -3.63
C THR A 336 -26.92 -21.33 -4.30
N SER A 337 -26.18 -22.42 -4.17
CA SER A 337 -24.88 -22.59 -4.83
C SER A 337 -25.00 -22.48 -6.36
N ALA A 338 -26.10 -22.95 -6.94
CA ALA A 338 -26.38 -22.81 -8.37
C ALA A 338 -26.54 -21.33 -8.77
N ALA A 339 -27.33 -20.56 -8.02
CA ALA A 339 -27.48 -19.13 -8.27
C ALA A 339 -26.16 -18.36 -8.18
N VAL A 340 -25.28 -18.73 -7.24
CA VAL A 340 -23.95 -18.14 -7.13
C VAL A 340 -23.08 -18.49 -8.35
N LEU A 341 -23.07 -19.76 -8.78
CA LEU A 341 -22.26 -20.19 -9.93
C LEU A 341 -22.74 -19.61 -11.26
N GLU A 342 -24.05 -19.41 -11.43
CA GLU A 342 -24.65 -18.99 -12.69
C GLU A 342 -24.76 -17.46 -12.81
N HIS A 343 -24.92 -16.74 -11.70
CA HIS A 343 -25.28 -15.32 -11.73
C HIS A 343 -24.30 -14.39 -11.00
N LEU A 344 -23.21 -14.91 -10.42
CA LEU A 344 -22.23 -14.08 -9.71
C LEU A 344 -20.82 -14.33 -10.21
N ALA A 345 -20.06 -13.25 -10.30
CA ALA A 345 -18.60 -13.27 -10.42
C ALA A 345 -17.99 -12.20 -9.50
N PHE A 346 -16.83 -12.50 -8.93
CA PHE A 346 -16.10 -11.59 -8.04
C PHE A 346 -14.67 -11.38 -8.53
N TYR A 347 -14.27 -10.13 -8.69
CA TYR A 347 -12.91 -9.73 -9.03
C TYR A 347 -12.38 -8.78 -7.96
N ASP A 348 -11.22 -9.10 -7.41
CA ASP A 348 -10.45 -8.24 -6.49
C ASP A 348 -11.25 -7.70 -5.31
N CYS A 349 -12.27 -8.46 -4.89
CA CYS A 349 -13.05 -8.12 -3.71
C CYS A 349 -12.24 -8.43 -2.46
N LYS A 350 -12.20 -7.49 -1.51
CA LYS A 350 -11.35 -7.63 -0.34
C LYS A 350 -11.84 -8.75 0.58
N ASP A 351 -13.10 -8.66 1.03
CA ASP A 351 -13.69 -9.61 1.98
C ASP A 351 -15.08 -10.06 1.49
N ILE A 352 -15.28 -11.37 1.35
CA ILE A 352 -16.59 -11.97 1.05
C ILE A 352 -17.05 -12.80 2.24
N THR A 353 -18.22 -12.49 2.79
CA THR A 353 -18.86 -13.26 3.85
C THR A 353 -20.01 -14.09 3.27
N CYS A 354 -20.01 -15.39 3.50
CA CYS A 354 -21.05 -16.29 2.99
C CYS A 354 -21.36 -17.46 3.95
N PRO A 355 -22.57 -18.05 3.87
CA PRO A 355 -22.87 -19.31 4.55
C PRO A 355 -21.92 -20.43 4.11
N ALA A 356 -21.64 -21.38 5.01
CA ALA A 356 -20.76 -22.52 4.72
C ALA A 356 -21.21 -23.34 3.49
N ALA A 357 -22.52 -23.41 3.22
CA ALA A 357 -23.08 -24.10 2.06
C ALA A 357 -22.73 -23.43 0.70
N LEU A 358 -22.35 -22.14 0.70
CA LEU A 358 -22.01 -21.40 -0.51
C LEU A 358 -20.51 -21.31 -0.77
N GLU A 359 -19.66 -21.68 0.21
CA GLU A 359 -18.21 -21.45 0.15
C GLU A 359 -17.58 -21.96 -1.15
N SER A 360 -17.85 -23.22 -1.53
CA SER A 360 -17.25 -23.80 -2.74
C SER A 360 -17.70 -23.09 -4.01
N ALA A 361 -18.95 -22.63 -4.07
CA ALA A 361 -19.46 -21.89 -5.22
C ALA A 361 -18.81 -20.49 -5.30
N VAL A 362 -18.73 -19.78 -4.18
CA VAL A 362 -18.08 -18.46 -4.09
C VAL A 362 -16.63 -18.55 -4.54
N ARG A 363 -15.87 -19.53 -4.02
CA ARG A 363 -14.46 -19.72 -4.40
C ARG A 363 -14.29 -20.07 -5.87
N ALA A 364 -15.25 -20.76 -6.49
CA ALA A 364 -15.18 -21.11 -7.90
C ALA A 364 -15.38 -19.92 -8.84
N VAL A 365 -16.12 -18.88 -8.41
CA VAL A 365 -16.40 -17.66 -9.21
C VAL A 365 -15.64 -16.43 -8.70
N SER A 366 -14.60 -16.64 -7.89
CA SER A 366 -13.78 -15.57 -7.31
C SER A 366 -12.38 -15.55 -7.89
N THR A 367 -11.95 -14.38 -8.35
CA THR A 367 -10.59 -14.08 -8.81
C THR A 367 -10.04 -12.93 -7.97
N GLY A 368 -8.80 -13.03 -7.48
CA GLY A 368 -8.15 -11.94 -6.73
C GLY A 368 -8.75 -11.62 -5.35
N VAL A 369 -9.62 -12.46 -4.80
CA VAL A 369 -10.31 -12.17 -3.53
C VAL A 369 -9.36 -12.29 -2.32
N GLY A 370 -9.36 -11.27 -1.46
CA GLY A 370 -8.48 -11.21 -0.28
C GLY A 370 -8.82 -12.24 0.80
N GLY A 371 -10.11 -12.44 1.10
CA GLY A 371 -10.58 -13.41 2.07
C GLY A 371 -12.04 -13.82 1.87
N VAL A 372 -12.32 -15.11 2.11
CA VAL A 372 -13.69 -15.63 2.20
C VAL A 372 -13.94 -16.09 3.63
N THR A 373 -14.86 -15.41 4.32
CA THR A 373 -15.25 -15.66 5.70
C THR A 373 -16.61 -16.35 5.74
N LEU A 374 -16.77 -17.32 6.65
CA LEU A 374 -18.04 -18.03 6.80
C LEU A 374 -18.92 -17.34 7.84
N SER A 375 -20.15 -16.98 7.48
CA SER A 375 -21.11 -16.35 8.41
C SER A 375 -21.52 -17.28 9.55
N ASP A 376 -21.49 -18.58 9.29
CA ASP A 376 -21.98 -19.63 10.19
C ASP A 376 -20.83 -20.45 10.78
N ALA A 377 -19.57 -20.04 10.57
CA ALA A 377 -18.48 -20.63 11.30
C ALA A 377 -18.75 -20.44 12.80
N PRO A 378 -18.53 -21.48 13.64
CA PRO A 378 -18.44 -21.23 15.06
C PRO A 378 -17.41 -20.12 15.22
N GLU A 379 -17.75 -19.05 15.94
CA GLU A 379 -16.75 -18.08 16.38
C GLU A 379 -15.57 -18.91 16.85
N GLU A 380 -14.43 -18.84 16.16
CA GLU A 380 -13.20 -19.26 16.81
C GLU A 380 -13.20 -18.44 18.09
N ALA A 381 -13.41 -19.14 19.20
CA ALA A 381 -13.39 -18.53 20.50
C ALA A 381 -12.00 -17.93 20.63
N GLY A 382 -11.85 -16.67 20.23
CA GLY A 382 -10.71 -15.84 20.56
C GLY A 382 -10.61 -15.96 22.05
N ALA A 383 -9.62 -16.73 22.51
CA ALA A 383 -9.61 -17.42 23.79
C ALA A 383 -10.23 -16.57 24.91
N SER A 384 -11.54 -16.70 25.12
CA SER A 384 -12.31 -16.00 26.14
C SER A 384 -12.96 -17.02 27.06
N GLY A 385 -12.28 -18.16 27.25
CA GLY A 385 -12.41 -18.91 28.48
C GLY A 385 -11.61 -18.18 29.54
N ASP A 386 -12.27 -17.35 30.35
CA ASP A 386 -11.73 -16.87 31.62
C ASP A 386 -11.52 -18.08 32.54
N ASP A 387 -10.38 -18.75 32.38
CA ASP A 387 -9.92 -19.84 33.22
C ASP A 387 -9.51 -19.23 34.57
N ALA A 388 -10.26 -19.55 35.64
CA ALA A 388 -10.07 -18.96 36.97
C ALA A 388 -8.61 -19.14 37.46
N GLY A 389 -7.79 -18.10 37.33
CA GLY A 389 -6.35 -18.15 37.60
C GLY A 389 -5.45 -17.56 36.52
N THR A 390 -6.01 -17.19 35.35
CA THR A 390 -5.27 -16.52 34.27
C THR A 390 -5.36 -15.00 34.41
N GLN A 391 -4.23 -14.33 34.49
CA GLN A 391 -4.11 -12.89 34.35
C GLN A 391 -3.72 -12.57 32.91
N ARG A 392 -4.59 -11.86 32.19
CA ARG A 392 -4.34 -11.45 30.81
C ARG A 392 -4.06 -9.96 30.72
N ILE A 393 -3.05 -9.60 29.94
CA ILE A 393 -2.67 -8.23 29.62
C ILE A 393 -2.82 -8.06 28.11
N ASP A 394 -3.71 -7.18 27.69
CA ASP A 394 -3.88 -6.75 26.30
C ASP A 394 -3.62 -5.25 26.25
N ALA A 395 -2.48 -4.86 25.67
CA ALA A 395 -2.02 -3.47 25.64
C ALA A 395 -1.14 -3.18 24.44
N MET A 396 -0.99 -1.91 24.05
CA MET A 396 -0.01 -1.54 23.02
C MET A 396 1.44 -1.74 23.50
N SER A 397 1.71 -1.48 24.78
CA SER A 397 3.03 -1.64 25.38
C SER A 397 2.90 -2.10 26.83
N TYR A 398 3.77 -3.00 27.25
CA TYR A 398 3.79 -3.51 28.62
C TYR A 398 5.22 -3.66 29.12
N VAL A 399 5.45 -3.30 30.38
CA VAL A 399 6.71 -3.53 31.10
C VAL A 399 6.43 -4.58 32.16
N LEU A 400 7.10 -5.72 32.08
CA LEU A 400 6.98 -6.81 33.05
C LEU A 400 7.89 -6.59 34.26
#